data_AF-A0A916JU27-F1
#
_entry.id   AF-A0A916JU27-F1
#
_cell.length_a   1.000
_cell.length_b   1.000
_cell.length_c   1.000
_cell.angle_alpha   90.00
_cell.angle_beta   90.00
_cell.angle_gamma   90.00
#
_symmetry.space_group_name_H-M   'P 1'
#
loop_
_entity.id
_entity.type
_entity.pdbx_description
1 polymer ?
#
loop_
_entity_poly.entity_id
_entity_poly.type
_entity_poly.pdbx_seq_one_letter_code
_entity_poly.pdbx_strand_id
1 'polypeptide(L)'
;MPGFTDNDISRQVSLSPQGSSSSVQVSRQAVISMGIHALHEIGSDSICHVCIANGGSCCQGCRYLADGIGCQQRNTSCTAWLCGFLKLFLYETGLLNTWYDFWDQVPGQDFRVDFTPEVMNVTKPLQLPQLHRLSEALAADLHELARSHIAIGFILTLREKIDKQLDELEHCRHSRHKTNQVKRNIRILSSPFHRFHKELDEYRQQASWSTNFP
;
A
#
# COMPACT_ATOMS: atom_id res chain seq x y z
N MET A 1 -50.99 -10.91 29.03
CA MET A 1 -50.19 -12.08 28.60
C MET A 1 -50.12 -12.09 27.08
N PRO A 2 -49.00 -12.49 26.46
CA PRO A 2 -47.57 -12.37 26.81
C PRO A 2 -46.84 -11.47 25.77
N GLY A 3 -45.70 -10.82 26.07
CA GLY A 3 -44.33 -11.37 26.18
C GLY A 3 -43.54 -10.89 24.94
N PHE A 4 -42.45 -10.12 25.01
CA PHE A 4 -41.17 -10.45 25.65
C PHE A 4 -40.40 -9.16 26.03
N THR A 5 -39.84 -9.15 27.23
CA THR A 5 -38.63 -8.40 27.64
C THR A 5 -37.40 -9.09 26.98
N ASP A 6 -36.15 -8.63 26.94
CA ASP A 6 -35.34 -7.74 27.78
C ASP A 6 -34.03 -7.46 27.00
N ASN A 7 -33.38 -6.35 27.34
CA ASN A 7 -31.93 -6.11 27.51
C ASN A 7 -30.82 -6.79 26.68
N ASP A 8 -29.73 -6.02 26.61
CA ASP A 8 -28.31 -6.42 26.55
C ASP A 8 -27.68 -6.80 25.21
N ILE A 9 -27.14 -5.78 24.53
CA ILE A 9 -25.84 -5.90 23.84
C ILE A 9 -24.91 -4.79 24.34
N SER A 10 -24.65 -4.79 25.65
CA SER A 10 -23.40 -4.32 26.22
C SER A 10 -22.55 -5.55 26.56
N ARG A 11 -22.04 -6.25 25.54
CA ARG A 11 -21.00 -7.27 25.77
C ARG A 11 -19.64 -6.59 25.82
N GLN A 12 -19.27 -6.28 27.06
CA GLN A 12 -17.90 -6.06 27.51
C GLN A 12 -16.97 -7.06 26.83
N VAL A 13 -16.00 -6.55 26.09
CA VAL A 13 -14.80 -7.29 25.68
C VAL A 13 -13.96 -7.46 26.95
N SER A 14 -14.10 -8.62 27.60
CA SER A 14 -13.23 -9.03 28.69
C SER A 14 -11.85 -9.32 28.13
N LEU A 15 -10.94 -8.35 28.23
CA LEU A 15 -9.51 -8.53 28.01
C LEU A 15 -8.91 -9.21 29.23
N SER A 16 -8.76 -10.53 29.16
CA SER A 16 -7.89 -11.28 30.06
C SER A 16 -6.43 -11.07 29.62
N PRO A 17 -5.49 -10.71 30.50
CA PRO A 17 -4.10 -10.51 30.14
C PRO A 17 -3.38 -11.87 30.19
N GLN A 18 -3.39 -12.61 29.08
CA GLN A 18 -2.48 -13.74 28.88
C GLN A 18 -1.91 -13.70 27.47
N GLY A 19 -0.58 -13.57 27.42
CA GLY A 19 0.21 -13.53 26.20
C GLY A 19 -0.01 -14.75 25.33
N SER A 20 -0.72 -14.54 24.23
CA SER A 20 -0.73 -15.39 23.04
C SER A 20 -0.98 -14.45 21.87
N SER A 21 -0.24 -14.59 20.76
CA SER A 21 -0.57 -13.83 19.55
C SER A 21 -1.92 -14.33 19.04
N SER A 22 -3.01 -13.70 19.47
CA SER A 22 -4.36 -14.16 19.16
C SER A 22 -4.61 -13.96 17.66
N SER A 23 -4.68 -15.06 16.92
CA SER A 23 -5.18 -15.02 15.55
C SER A 23 -6.66 -14.68 15.57
N VAL A 24 -7.06 -13.73 14.74
CA VAL A 24 -8.45 -13.32 14.55
C VAL A 24 -8.95 -13.94 13.25
N GLN A 25 -10.07 -14.64 13.33
CA GLN A 25 -10.74 -15.15 12.14
C GLN A 25 -11.47 -14.01 11.42
N VAL A 26 -11.22 -13.88 10.12
CA VAL A 26 -11.74 -12.79 9.27
C VAL A 26 -12.26 -13.35 7.96
N SER A 27 -13.23 -12.67 7.35
CA SER A 27 -13.69 -13.01 6.00
C SER A 27 -12.75 -12.44 4.93
N ARG A 28 -12.75 -13.04 3.74
CA ARG A 28 -12.05 -12.53 2.56
C ARG A 28 -12.38 -11.08 2.27
N GLN A 29 -13.67 -10.72 2.32
CA GLN A 29 -14.11 -9.34 2.10
C GLN A 29 -13.57 -8.37 3.15
N ALA A 30 -13.47 -8.81 4.41
CA ALA A 30 -12.89 -8.00 5.48
C ALA A 30 -11.39 -7.73 5.21
N VAL A 31 -10.62 -8.74 4.79
CA VAL A 31 -9.20 -8.59 4.45
C VAL A 31 -8.99 -7.63 3.28
N ILE A 32 -9.79 -7.76 2.21
CA ILE A 32 -9.77 -6.83 1.07
C ILE A 32 -10.05 -5.40 1.57
N SER A 33 -11.05 -5.25 2.44
CA SER A 33 -11.44 -3.93 2.98
C SER A 33 -10.35 -3.33 3.86
N MET A 34 -9.64 -4.14 4.66
CA MET A 34 -8.48 -3.68 5.44
C MET A 34 -7.37 -3.15 4.53
N GLY A 35 -7.04 -3.87 3.46
CA GLY A 35 -6.06 -3.45 2.47
C GLY A 35 -6.43 -2.15 1.77
N ILE A 36 -7.69 -2.02 1.33
CA ILE A 36 -8.21 -0.80 0.70
C ILE A 36 -8.18 0.36 1.68
N HIS A 37 -8.64 0.16 2.92
CA HIS A 37 -8.63 1.19 3.95
C HIS A 37 -7.21 1.67 4.24
N ALA A 38 -6.24 0.77 4.38
CA ALA A 38 -4.85 1.14 4.59
C ALA A 38 -4.26 1.96 3.43
N LEU A 39 -4.61 1.61 2.19
CA LEU A 39 -4.25 2.39 0.99
C LEU A 39 -4.92 3.77 0.96
N HIS A 40 -6.16 3.87 1.44
CA HIS A 40 -6.87 5.13 1.59
C HIS A 40 -6.20 6.02 2.65
N GLU A 41 -5.86 5.48 3.82
CA GLU A 41 -5.21 6.26 4.90
C GLU A 41 -3.90 6.90 4.46
N ILE A 42 -3.09 6.19 3.65
CA ILE A 42 -1.86 6.79 3.11
C ILE A 42 -2.13 7.81 1.99
N GLY A 43 -3.36 7.99 1.54
CA GLY A 43 -3.73 8.89 0.44
C GLY A 43 -3.38 8.34 -0.95
N SER A 44 -3.39 7.02 -1.14
CA SER A 44 -2.98 6.40 -2.42
C SER A 44 -3.83 6.83 -3.62
N ASP A 45 -5.06 7.29 -3.38
CA ASP A 45 -5.98 7.76 -4.41
C ASP A 45 -5.39 8.93 -5.21
N SER A 46 -4.69 9.86 -4.55
CA SER A 46 -4.02 11.00 -5.20
C SER A 46 -2.97 10.53 -6.22
N ILE A 47 -2.18 9.52 -5.86
CA ILE A 47 -1.16 8.93 -6.74
C ILE A 47 -1.82 8.15 -7.89
N CYS A 48 -2.85 7.36 -7.57
CA CYS A 48 -3.55 6.53 -8.53
C CYS A 48 -4.28 7.37 -9.59
N HIS A 49 -4.86 8.51 -9.19
CA HIS A 49 -5.56 9.43 -10.09
C HIS A 49 -4.64 9.91 -11.24
N VAL A 50 -3.39 10.28 -10.91
CA VAL A 50 -2.40 10.68 -11.93
C VAL A 50 -2.06 9.51 -12.85
N CYS A 51 -1.84 8.31 -12.30
CA CYS A 51 -1.51 7.13 -13.09
C CYS A 51 -2.64 6.75 -14.05
N ILE A 52 -3.88 6.71 -13.57
CA ILE A 52 -5.07 6.36 -14.38
C ILE A 52 -5.24 7.34 -15.53
N ALA A 53 -5.13 8.64 -15.27
CA ALA A 53 -5.24 9.68 -16.29
C ALA A 53 -4.16 9.58 -17.38
N ASN A 54 -3.02 8.97 -17.08
CA ASN A 54 -1.89 8.81 -18.00
C ASN A 54 -1.79 7.40 -18.60
N GLY A 55 -2.89 6.64 -18.61
CA GLY A 55 -2.95 5.28 -19.17
C GLY A 55 -2.18 4.23 -18.36
N GLY A 56 -1.66 4.61 -17.19
CA GLY A 56 -0.88 3.79 -16.28
C GLY A 56 -1.72 3.13 -15.19
N SER A 57 -2.93 2.68 -15.49
CA SER A 57 -3.70 1.90 -14.52
C SER A 57 -2.95 0.62 -14.15
N CYS A 58 -2.84 0.32 -12.87
CA CYS A 58 -2.25 -0.93 -12.38
C CYS A 58 -3.06 -2.15 -12.83
N CYS A 59 -4.32 -1.93 -13.24
CA CYS A 59 -5.26 -2.95 -13.70
C CYS A 59 -5.41 -2.98 -15.23
N GLN A 60 -4.49 -2.40 -16.00
CA GLN A 60 -4.61 -2.39 -17.47
C GLN A 60 -4.84 -3.81 -18.03
N GLY A 61 -5.91 -3.97 -18.82
CA GLY A 61 -6.36 -5.26 -19.37
C GLY A 61 -7.26 -6.09 -18.45
N CYS A 62 -7.60 -5.60 -17.24
CA CYS A 62 -8.57 -6.25 -16.36
C CYS A 62 -10.00 -5.96 -16.82
N ARG A 63 -10.86 -6.99 -16.91
CA ARG A 63 -12.29 -6.83 -17.26
C ARG A 63 -13.09 -5.97 -16.27
N TYR A 64 -12.55 -5.78 -15.07
CA TYR A 64 -13.15 -4.97 -14.01
C TYR A 64 -12.56 -3.56 -13.94
N LEU A 65 -11.62 -3.20 -14.81
CA LEU A 65 -11.14 -1.83 -14.91
C LEU A 65 -12.09 -1.03 -15.80
N ALA A 66 -12.65 0.05 -15.27
CA ALA A 66 -13.38 1.03 -16.06
C ALA A 66 -12.48 2.26 -16.32
N ASP A 67 -12.39 2.68 -17.59
CA ASP A 67 -11.57 3.81 -18.01
C ASP A 67 -12.00 5.10 -17.30
N GLY A 68 -11.02 5.85 -16.78
CA GLY A 68 -11.26 7.09 -16.03
C GLY A 68 -11.90 6.91 -14.63
N ILE A 69 -12.35 5.71 -14.27
CA ILE A 69 -12.97 5.41 -12.96
C ILE A 69 -12.02 4.57 -12.09
N GLY A 70 -11.41 3.53 -12.65
CA GLY A 70 -10.59 2.56 -11.92
C GLY A 70 -11.25 1.19 -11.75
N CYS A 71 -10.69 0.36 -10.87
CA CYS A 71 -11.14 -1.02 -10.65
C CYS A 71 -12.51 -1.06 -9.95
N GLN A 72 -13.47 -1.75 -10.55
CA GLN A 72 -14.84 -1.91 -10.04
C GLN A 72 -15.03 -3.14 -9.15
N GLN A 73 -14.08 -4.09 -9.17
CA GLN A 73 -14.14 -5.32 -8.38
C GLN A 73 -12.73 -5.74 -7.98
N ARG A 74 -12.19 -5.11 -6.93
CA ARG A 74 -10.93 -5.54 -6.33
C ARG A 74 -11.11 -6.89 -5.64
N ASN A 75 -10.12 -7.75 -5.84
CA ASN A 75 -9.98 -9.02 -5.12
C ASN A 75 -8.72 -8.95 -4.25
N THR A 76 -8.41 -10.05 -3.56
CA THR A 76 -7.27 -10.13 -2.63
C THR A 76 -5.95 -9.88 -3.35
N SER A 77 -5.72 -10.54 -4.48
CA SER A 77 -4.52 -10.38 -5.32
C SER A 77 -4.34 -8.95 -5.82
N CYS A 78 -5.37 -8.34 -6.42
CA CYS A 78 -5.28 -6.96 -6.90
C CYS A 78 -5.12 -5.93 -5.77
N THR A 79 -5.48 -6.29 -4.54
CA THR A 79 -5.29 -5.42 -3.38
C THR A 79 -3.89 -5.56 -2.82
N ALA A 80 -3.34 -6.78 -2.73
CA ALA A 80 -2.04 -7.06 -2.14
C ALA A 80 -0.84 -6.59 -3.00
N TRP A 81 -0.93 -6.71 -4.33
CA TRP A 81 0.16 -6.29 -5.22
C TRP A 81 0.14 -4.78 -5.44
N LEU A 82 1.18 -4.13 -4.94
CA LEU A 82 1.43 -2.71 -5.15
C LEU A 82 2.10 -2.46 -6.50
N CYS A 83 1.80 -1.33 -7.13
CA CYS A 83 2.58 -0.85 -8.27
C CYS A 83 3.85 -0.13 -7.81
N GLY A 84 4.79 0.10 -8.73
CA GLY A 84 6.08 0.73 -8.41
C GLY A 84 5.98 2.04 -7.62
N PHE A 85 5.01 2.93 -7.90
CA PHE A 85 4.88 4.18 -7.14
C PHE A 85 4.38 3.95 -5.71
N LEU A 86 3.43 3.04 -5.49
CA LEU A 86 2.97 2.71 -4.14
C LEU A 86 4.05 1.94 -3.37
N LYS A 87 4.78 1.03 -4.03
CA LYS A 87 5.95 0.37 -3.43
C LYS A 87 7.01 1.40 -3.04
N LEU A 88 7.32 2.38 -3.91
CA LEU A 88 8.27 3.45 -3.62
C LEU A 88 7.81 4.28 -2.42
N PHE A 89 6.54 4.67 -2.40
CA PHE A 89 5.97 5.46 -1.32
C PHE A 89 6.12 4.74 0.03
N LEU A 90 5.72 3.46 0.10
CA LEU A 90 5.85 2.67 1.31
C LEU A 90 7.32 2.35 1.64
N TYR A 91 8.18 2.20 0.64
CA TYR A 91 9.61 1.98 0.83
C TYR A 91 10.26 3.20 1.51
N GLU A 92 10.02 4.40 0.98
CA GLU A 92 10.61 5.63 1.49
C GLU A 92 10.08 6.02 2.87
N THR A 93 8.84 5.66 3.18
CA THR A 93 8.20 5.88 4.50
C THR A 93 8.49 4.77 5.52
N GLY A 94 9.16 3.69 5.11
CA GLY A 94 9.51 2.56 5.97
C GLY A 94 8.36 1.57 6.25
N LEU A 95 7.24 1.71 5.55
CA LEU A 95 6.00 0.94 5.75
C LEU A 95 5.87 -0.28 4.82
N LEU A 96 6.78 -0.45 3.86
CA LEU A 96 6.67 -1.52 2.86
C LEU A 96 6.70 -2.93 3.49
N ASN A 97 7.55 -3.15 4.48
CA ASN A 97 7.57 -4.45 5.18
C ASN A 97 6.28 -4.69 5.98
N THR A 98 5.68 -3.65 6.58
CA THR A 98 4.38 -3.78 7.27
C THR A 98 3.29 -4.24 6.32
N TRP A 99 3.30 -3.71 5.09
CA TRP A 99 2.39 -4.14 4.04
C TRP A 99 2.60 -5.61 3.67
N TYR A 100 3.84 -6.01 3.37
CA TYR A 100 4.13 -7.41 3.00
C TYR A 100 3.85 -8.39 4.14
N ASP A 101 4.26 -8.06 5.35
CA ASP A 101 3.99 -8.87 6.54
C ASP A 101 2.50 -9.15 6.74
N PHE A 102 1.63 -8.19 6.40
CA PHE A 102 0.18 -8.40 6.46
C PHE A 102 -0.34 -9.29 5.34
N TRP A 103 0.20 -9.20 4.13
CA TRP A 103 -0.28 -9.98 3.00
C TRP A 103 0.30 -11.40 2.95
N ASP A 104 1.50 -11.62 3.49
CA ASP A 104 2.15 -12.94 3.59
C ASP A 104 1.33 -13.97 4.39
N GLN A 105 0.51 -13.51 5.34
CA GLN A 105 -0.39 -14.38 6.12
C GLN A 105 -1.70 -14.71 5.39
N VAL A 106 -1.98 -14.10 4.24
CA VAL A 106 -3.26 -14.24 3.52
C VAL A 106 -3.08 -15.24 2.36
N PRO A 107 -3.43 -16.54 2.52
CA PRO A 107 -3.26 -17.56 1.49
C PRO A 107 -4.11 -17.36 0.23
N GLY A 108 -3.75 -18.10 -0.83
CA GLY A 108 -4.54 -18.18 -2.06
C GLY A 108 -4.32 -17.00 -3.02
N GLN A 109 -3.34 -16.16 -2.73
CA GLN A 109 -2.93 -15.06 -3.58
C GLN A 109 -1.81 -15.47 -4.54
N ASP A 110 -1.94 -15.08 -5.80
CA ASP A 110 -0.86 -15.11 -6.78
C ASP A 110 -1.03 -13.90 -7.74
N PHE A 111 -0.06 -13.64 -8.62
CA PHE A 111 -0.10 -12.51 -9.54
C PHE A 111 -1.34 -12.57 -10.44
N ARG A 112 -2.29 -11.67 -10.20
CA ARG A 112 -3.59 -11.57 -10.90
C ARG A 112 -4.51 -12.79 -10.74
N VAL A 113 -4.23 -13.66 -9.77
CA VAL A 113 -5.03 -14.85 -9.49
C VAL A 113 -5.40 -14.87 -8.01
N ASP A 114 -6.67 -15.15 -7.72
CA ASP A 114 -7.20 -15.12 -6.35
C ASP A 114 -8.04 -16.38 -6.06
N PHE A 115 -7.47 -17.26 -5.24
CA PHE A 115 -8.07 -18.44 -4.64
C PHE A 115 -8.18 -18.30 -3.11
N THR A 116 -8.17 -17.07 -2.60
CA THR A 116 -8.26 -16.79 -1.17
C THR A 116 -9.51 -17.45 -0.59
N PRO A 117 -9.40 -18.25 0.48
CA PRO A 117 -10.55 -18.86 1.14
C PRO A 117 -11.54 -17.81 1.64
N GLU A 118 -12.82 -18.17 1.75
CA GLU A 118 -13.85 -17.23 2.22
C GLU A 118 -13.61 -16.74 3.66
N VAL A 119 -12.98 -17.58 4.47
CA VAL A 119 -12.64 -17.31 5.87
C VAL A 119 -11.22 -17.75 6.15
N MET A 120 -10.47 -16.95 6.91
CA MET A 120 -9.06 -17.17 7.21
C MET A 120 -8.66 -16.55 8.53
N ASN A 121 -7.46 -16.89 9.03
CA ASN A 121 -6.93 -16.35 10.27
C ASN A 121 -5.85 -15.31 9.97
N VAL A 122 -5.94 -14.16 10.63
CA VAL A 122 -4.98 -13.05 10.55
C VAL A 122 -4.41 -12.80 11.94
N THR A 123 -3.09 -12.63 12.03
CA THR A 123 -2.38 -12.40 13.29
C THR A 123 -1.81 -10.99 13.39
N LYS A 124 -1.32 -10.46 12.26
CA LYS A 124 -0.78 -9.10 12.17
C LYS A 124 -1.87 -8.16 11.65
N PRO A 125 -2.21 -7.08 12.36
CA PRO A 125 -3.11 -6.06 11.83
C PRO A 125 -2.40 -5.22 10.76
N LEU A 126 -3.16 -4.75 9.76
CA LEU A 126 -2.68 -3.74 8.82
C LEU A 126 -3.09 -2.36 9.33
N GLN A 127 -2.12 -1.62 9.86
CA GLN A 127 -2.32 -0.24 10.28
C GLN A 127 -1.22 0.62 9.66
N LEU A 128 -1.62 1.53 8.79
CA LEU A 128 -0.75 2.54 8.20
C LEU A 128 -1.18 3.92 8.71
N PRO A 129 -0.23 4.84 8.96
CA PRO A 129 -0.55 6.20 9.37
C PRO A 129 -1.21 6.99 8.24
N GLN A 130 -1.86 8.09 8.61
CA GLN A 130 -2.41 9.03 7.64
C GLN A 130 -1.29 9.83 6.98
N LEU A 131 -1.11 9.65 5.67
CA LEU A 131 0.00 10.25 4.91
C LEU A 131 -0.47 11.04 3.68
N HIS A 132 -1.72 11.52 3.70
CA HIS A 132 -2.35 12.26 2.59
C HIS A 132 -1.47 13.38 2.03
N ARG A 133 -0.91 14.25 2.87
CA ARG A 133 -0.01 15.34 2.44
C ARG A 133 1.20 14.84 1.65
N LEU A 134 1.80 13.75 2.10
CA LEU A 134 2.97 13.16 1.45
C LEU A 134 2.59 12.54 0.10
N SER A 135 1.44 11.87 0.03
CA SER A 135 0.92 11.31 -1.22
C SER A 135 0.51 12.38 -2.22
N GLU A 136 -0.09 13.48 -1.76
CA GLU A 136 -0.42 14.65 -2.59
C GLU A 136 0.83 15.30 -3.17
N ALA A 137 1.91 15.38 -2.40
CA ALA A 137 3.19 15.90 -2.88
C ALA A 137 3.79 15.02 -3.99
N LEU A 138 3.76 13.70 -3.83
CA LEU A 138 4.19 12.76 -4.88
C LEU A 138 3.28 12.86 -6.11
N ALA A 139 1.96 12.96 -5.92
CA ALA A 139 1.01 13.12 -7.01
C ALA A 139 1.26 14.41 -7.80
N ALA A 140 1.55 15.52 -7.12
CA ALA A 140 1.89 16.80 -7.76
C ALA A 140 3.16 16.68 -8.63
N ASP A 141 4.20 16.02 -8.13
CA ASP A 141 5.43 15.80 -8.90
C ASP A 141 5.20 14.87 -10.10
N LEU A 142 4.41 13.80 -9.94
CA LEU A 142 4.02 12.92 -11.04
C LEU A 142 3.20 13.66 -12.11
N HIS A 143 2.29 14.55 -11.68
CA HIS A 143 1.48 15.34 -12.59
C HIS A 143 2.35 16.34 -13.38
N GLU A 144 3.31 16.99 -12.74
CA GLU A 144 4.26 17.88 -13.41
C GLU A 144 5.18 17.12 -14.39
N LEU A 145 5.65 15.93 -14.02
CA LEU A 145 6.42 15.07 -14.91
C LEU A 145 5.61 14.63 -16.13
N ALA A 146 4.35 14.26 -15.94
CA ALA A 146 3.44 13.89 -17.02
C ALA A 146 3.23 15.04 -18.01
N ARG A 147 3.18 16.29 -17.53
CA ARG A 147 3.03 17.49 -18.38
C ARG A 147 4.30 17.88 -19.11
N SER A 148 5.47 17.68 -18.50
CA SER A 148 6.77 18.07 -19.05
C SER A 148 7.34 17.06 -20.05
N HIS A 149 6.90 15.79 -20.01
CA HIS A 149 7.35 14.75 -20.91
C HIS A 149 6.30 14.46 -21.99
N ILE A 150 6.66 14.72 -23.25
CA ILE A 150 5.77 14.56 -24.41
C ILE A 150 5.57 13.08 -24.79
N ALA A 151 6.47 12.19 -24.35
CA ALA A 151 6.41 10.78 -24.69
C ALA A 151 5.22 10.08 -23.98
N ILE A 152 4.27 9.61 -24.78
CA ILE A 152 3.16 8.77 -24.32
C ILE A 152 3.71 7.55 -23.57
N GLY A 153 3.16 7.27 -22.39
CA GLY A 153 3.59 6.14 -21.56
C GLY A 153 4.84 6.38 -20.73
N PHE A 154 5.35 7.61 -20.63
CA PHE A 154 6.48 7.94 -19.76
C PHE A 154 6.21 7.57 -18.28
N ILE A 155 5.06 7.98 -17.74
CA ILE A 155 4.65 7.67 -16.35
C ILE A 155 4.56 6.16 -16.13
N LEU A 156 3.99 5.44 -17.09
CA LEU A 156 3.90 3.98 -17.07
C LEU A 156 5.31 3.34 -17.03
N THR A 157 6.20 3.78 -17.91
CA THR A 157 7.58 3.29 -17.97
C THR A 157 8.35 3.57 -16.68
N LEU A 158 8.18 4.76 -16.10
CA LEU A 158 8.81 5.14 -14.85
C LEU A 158 8.32 4.26 -13.69
N ARG A 159 7.01 4.05 -13.60
CA ARG A 159 6.38 3.14 -12.63
C ARG A 159 6.98 1.74 -12.70
N GLU A 160 7.08 1.16 -13.90
CA GLU A 160 7.63 -0.18 -14.12
C GLU A 160 9.12 -0.28 -13.80
N LYS A 161 9.91 0.76 -14.14
CA LYS A 161 11.33 0.81 -13.76
C LYS A 161 11.52 0.83 -12.25
N ILE A 162 10.72 1.62 -11.54
CA ILE A 162 10.75 1.68 -10.07
C ILE A 162 10.34 0.33 -9.47
N ASP A 163 9.24 -0.25 -9.95
CA ASP A 163 8.74 -1.56 -9.51
C ASP A 163 9.82 -2.63 -9.60
N LYS A 164 10.47 -2.72 -10.77
CA LYS A 164 11.57 -3.65 -11.00
C LYS A 164 12.76 -3.44 -10.05
N GLN A 165 13.12 -2.19 -9.74
CA GLN A 165 14.20 -1.93 -8.79
C GLN A 165 13.82 -2.35 -7.36
N LEU A 166 12.57 -2.17 -6.96
CA LEU A 166 12.11 -2.58 -5.63
C LEU A 166 12.03 -4.11 -5.51
N ASP A 167 11.55 -4.80 -6.54
CA ASP A 167 11.61 -6.26 -6.59
C ASP A 167 13.06 -6.75 -6.53
N GLU A 168 13.98 -6.13 -7.27
CA GLU A 168 15.40 -6.50 -7.25
C GLU A 168 16.03 -6.30 -5.86
N LEU A 169 15.60 -5.27 -5.11
CA LEU A 169 16.06 -5.01 -3.75
C LEU A 169 15.71 -6.15 -2.79
N GLU A 170 14.54 -6.77 -2.96
CA GLU A 170 14.10 -7.92 -2.16
C GLU A 170 14.95 -9.16 -2.44
N HIS A 171 15.31 -9.40 -3.70
CA HIS A 171 16.11 -10.56 -4.11
C HIS A 171 17.61 -10.41 -3.79
N CYS A 172 18.12 -9.18 -3.69
CA CYS A 172 19.55 -8.91 -3.52
C CYS A 172 19.99 -8.67 -2.06
N ARG A 173 19.13 -8.95 -1.06
CA ARG A 173 19.39 -8.66 0.37
C ARG A 173 20.74 -9.19 0.90
N HIS A 174 21.27 -10.26 0.32
CA HIS A 174 22.53 -10.87 0.74
C HIS A 174 23.80 -10.24 0.11
N SER A 175 23.67 -9.40 -0.93
CA SER A 175 24.80 -8.72 -1.56
C SER A 175 24.76 -7.23 -1.27
N ARG A 176 25.66 -6.77 -0.38
CA ARG A 176 25.77 -5.34 -0.02
C ARG A 176 26.02 -4.44 -1.23
N HIS A 177 26.87 -4.89 -2.17
CA HIS A 177 27.16 -4.15 -3.39
C HIS A 177 25.90 -3.98 -4.25
N LYS A 178 25.19 -5.08 -4.56
CA LYS A 178 23.96 -5.03 -5.37
C LYS A 178 22.87 -4.22 -4.68
N THR A 179 22.69 -4.40 -3.36
CA THR A 179 21.75 -3.62 -2.55
C THR A 179 22.02 -2.12 -2.68
N ASN A 180 23.29 -1.68 -2.57
CA ASN A 180 23.65 -0.28 -2.70
C ASN A 180 23.42 0.25 -4.12
N GLN A 181 23.69 -0.56 -5.14
CA GLN A 181 23.44 -0.21 -6.54
C GLN A 181 21.94 0.01 -6.80
N VAL A 182 21.10 -0.92 -6.37
CA VAL A 182 19.64 -0.82 -6.50
C VAL A 182 19.10 0.40 -5.76
N LYS A 183 19.54 0.66 -4.53
CA LYS A 183 19.19 1.88 -3.78
C LYS A 183 19.57 3.15 -4.53
N ARG A 184 20.73 3.17 -5.19
CA ARG A 184 21.16 4.32 -6.01
C ARG A 184 20.25 4.50 -7.22
N ASN A 185 19.87 3.41 -7.89
CA ASN A 185 18.96 3.48 -9.03
C ASN A 185 17.57 4.00 -8.62
N ILE A 186 17.04 3.54 -7.48
CA ILE A 186 15.78 4.06 -6.92
C ILE A 186 15.89 5.57 -6.72
N ARG A 187 16.96 6.06 -6.07
CA ARG A 187 17.20 7.50 -5.88
C ARG A 187 17.29 8.29 -7.18
N ILE A 188 17.89 7.72 -8.22
CA ILE A 188 17.96 8.37 -9.53
C ILE A 188 16.56 8.47 -10.15
N LEU A 189 15.80 7.38 -10.12
CA LEU A 189 14.44 7.33 -10.66
C LEU A 189 13.47 8.25 -9.89
N SER A 190 13.66 8.40 -8.58
CA SER A 190 12.85 9.28 -7.74
C SER A 190 13.35 10.72 -7.70
N SER A 191 14.56 11.01 -8.20
CA SER A 191 15.19 12.33 -8.09
C SER A 191 14.33 13.54 -8.52
N PRO A 192 13.42 13.44 -9.51
CA PRO A 192 12.56 14.58 -9.88
C PRO A 192 11.41 14.86 -8.89
N PHE A 193 11.16 13.98 -7.91
CA PHE A 193 10.07 14.13 -6.95
C PHE A 193 10.43 15.10 -5.80
N HIS A 194 10.68 16.36 -6.16
CA HIS A 194 11.20 17.37 -5.22
C HIS A 194 10.20 17.72 -4.10
N ARG A 195 8.89 17.82 -4.39
CA ARG A 195 7.88 18.10 -3.36
C ARG A 195 7.75 16.91 -2.42
N PHE A 196 7.71 15.70 -2.98
CA PHE A 196 7.68 14.47 -2.19
C PHE A 196 8.88 14.36 -1.26
N HIS A 197 10.11 14.56 -1.75
CA HIS A 197 11.30 14.49 -0.92
C HIS A 197 11.30 15.52 0.22
N LYS A 198 10.80 16.74 -0.04
CA LYS A 198 10.67 17.76 1.00
C LYS A 198 9.72 17.32 2.11
N GLU A 199 8.50 16.91 1.77
CA GLU A 199 7.50 16.45 2.75
C GLU A 199 7.97 15.16 3.46
N LEU A 200 8.72 14.31 2.76
CA LEU A 200 9.30 13.09 3.32
C LEU A 200 10.34 13.38 4.40
N ASP A 201 11.17 14.40 4.21
CA ASP A 201 12.15 14.83 5.20
C ASP A 201 11.46 15.40 6.45
N GLU A 202 10.38 16.17 6.29
CA GLU A 202 9.55 16.65 7.41
C GLU A 202 8.91 15.49 8.17
N TYR A 203 8.33 14.51 7.46
CA TYR A 203 7.78 13.29 8.04
C TYR A 203 8.82 12.50 8.85
N ARG A 204 10.02 12.31 8.29
CA ARG A 204 11.12 11.60 8.96
C ARG A 204 11.60 12.31 10.21
N GLN A 205 11.64 13.65 10.20
CA GLN A 205 11.99 14.44 11.38
C GLN A 205 10.94 14.24 12.48
N GLN A 206 9.65 14.32 12.17
CA GLN A 206 8.57 14.10 13.13
C GLN A 206 8.59 12.68 13.71
N ALA A 207 8.78 11.66 12.87
CA ALA A 207 8.87 10.26 13.30
C ALA A 207 10.09 10.01 14.23
N SER A 208 11.22 10.67 13.96
CA SER A 208 12.40 10.62 14.83
C SER A 208 12.21 11.34 16.17
N TRP A 209 11.33 12.34 16.24
CA TRP A 209 11.01 13.03 17.49
C TRP A 209 10.09 12.17 18.38
N SER A 210 9.09 11.51 17.78
CA SER A 210 8.17 10.63 18.51
C SER A 210 8.82 9.37 19.09
N THR A 211 10.01 8.98 18.62
CA THR A 211 10.77 7.84 19.15
C THR A 211 11.78 8.23 20.25
N ASN A 212 12.01 9.53 20.49
CA ASN A 212 13.00 10.03 21.44
C ASN A 212 12.41 10.60 22.74
N PHE A 213 11.09 10.55 22.93
CA PHE A 213 10.43 10.92 24.18
C PHE A 213 9.62 9.73 24.72
N PRO A 214 9.94 9.21 25.92
CA PRO A 214 9.17 8.16 26.59
C PRO A 214 7.84 8.69 27.16
#